data_AF-A0A453FB22-F1
#
_entry.id   AF-A0A453FB22-F1
#
_cell.length_a   1.000
_cell.length_b   1.000
_cell.length_c   1.000
_cell.angle_alpha   90.00
_cell.angle_beta   90.00
_cell.angle_gamma   90.00
#
_symmetry.space_group_name_H-M   'P 1'
#
loop_
_entity.id
_entity.type
_entity.pdbx_description
1 polymer ?
#
loop_
_entity_poly.entity_id
_entity_poly.type
_entity_poly.pdbx_seq_one_letter_code
_entity_poly.pdbx_strand_id
1 'polypeptide(L)' 'LDFTFHRSLEAIRIMTLEGFNKSATFVNTAQSSEMLNR' A
#
# COMPACT_ATOMS: atom_id res chain seq x y z
N LEU A 1 9.02 -10.11 -2.56
CA LEU A 1 8.29 -9.92 -3.83
C LEU A 1 6.79 -10.08 -3.61
N ASP A 2 6.36 -11.16 -2.96
CA ASP A 2 4.95 -11.43 -2.62
C ASP A 2 4.25 -10.27 -1.87
N PHE A 3 4.86 -9.74 -0.81
CA PHE A 3 4.33 -8.61 -0.05
C PHE A 3 4.11 -7.35 -0.91
N THR A 4 5.12 -6.96 -1.70
CA THR A 4 5.03 -5.79 -2.59
C THR A 4 3.94 -5.98 -3.65
N PHE A 5 3.80 -7.20 -4.17
CA PHE A 5 2.78 -7.53 -5.16
C PHE A 5 1.37 -7.45 -4.57
N HIS A 6 1.12 -8.12 -3.44
CA HIS A 6 -0.17 -8.07 -2.73
C HIS A 6 -0.55 -6.64 -2.36
N ARG A 7 0.39 -5.88 -1.79
CA ARG A 7 0.17 -4.49 -1.41
C ARG A 7 -0.16 -3.59 -2.60
N SER A 8 0.43 -3.85 -3.76
CA SER A 8 0.14 -3.09 -4.98
C SER A 8 -1.28 -3.38 -5.50
N LEU A 9 -1.73 -4.63 -5.44
CA LEU A 9 -3.10 -4.99 -5.81
C LEU A 9 -4.14 -4.37 -4.86
N GLU A 10 -3.86 -4.32 -3.56
CA GLU A 10 -4.71 -3.63 -2.60
C GLU A 10 -4.76 -2.11 -2.86
N ALA A 11 -3.63 -1.50 -3.21
CA ALA A 11 -3.57 -0.08 -3.56
C ALA A 11 -4.42 0.24 -4.80
N ILE A 12 -4.42 -0.63 -5.82
CA ILE A 12 -5.27 -0.49 -7.01
C ILE A 12 -6.74 -0.58 -6.62
N ARG A 13 -7.11 -1.57 -5.79
CA ARG A 13 -8.50 -1.72 -5.30
C ARG A 13 -8.98 -0.47 -4.56
N ILE A 14 -8.16 0.08 -3.65
CA ILE A 14 -8.46 1.32 -2.92
C ILE A 14 -8.56 2.50 -3.89
N MET A 15 -7.69 2.58 -4.89
CA MET A 15 -7.75 3.63 -5.90
C MET A 15 -9.07 3.61 -6.67
N THR A 16 -9.53 2.43 -7.07
CA THR A 16 -10.79 2.25 -7.80
C THR A 16 -12.02 2.54 -6.95
N LEU A 17 -12.04 2.13 -5.68
CA LEU A 17 -13.22 2.23 -4.83
C LEU A 17 -13.28 3.51 -4.00
N GLU A 18 -12.14 4.05 -3.61
CA GLU A 18 -12.03 5.13 -2.62
C GLU A 18 -11.23 6.34 -3.12
N GLY A 19 -10.61 6.23 -4.29
CA GLY A 19 -9.91 7.32 -4.96
C GLY A 19 -8.41 7.40 -4.68
N PHE A 20 -7.74 8.19 -5.53
CA PHE A 20 -6.28 8.29 -5.57
C PHE A 20 -5.64 8.70 -4.23
N ASN A 21 -6.21 9.68 -3.52
CA ASN A 21 -5.63 10.21 -2.29
C ASN A 21 -5.53 9.14 -1.17
N LYS A 22 -6.57 8.29 -1.05
CA LYS A 22 -6.58 7.19 -0.08
C LYS A 22 -5.62 6.07 -0.47
N SER A 23 -5.53 5.73 -1.76
CA SER A 23 -4.55 4.77 -2.28
C SER A 23 -3.11 5.23 -2.01
N ALA A 24 -2.80 6.50 -2.30
CA ALA A 24 -1.50 7.10 -2.04
C ALA A 24 -1.15 7.08 -0.54
N THR A 25 -2.12 7.40 0.32
CA THR A 25 -1.95 7.28 1.78
C THR A 25 -1.64 5.83 2.16
N PHE A 26 -2.42 4.85 1.70
CA PHE A 26 -2.23 3.43 2.01
C PHE A 26 -0.83 2.92 1.66
N VAL A 27 -0.32 3.22 0.46
CA VAL A 27 1.04 2.79 0.07
C VAL A 27 2.12 3.47 0.90
N ASN A 28 1.91 4.73 1.29
CA ASN A 28 2.85 5.50 2.12
C ASN A 28 2.80 5.16 3.61
N THR A 29 1.73 4.52 4.11
CA THR A 29 1.48 4.36 5.56
C THR A 29 2.23 3.17 6.20
N ALA A 30 2.70 2.18 5.46
CA ALA A 30 3.38 1.02 6.06
C ALA A 30 4.66 0.57 5.34
N GLN A 31 5.53 1.54 5.04
CA GLN A 31 6.95 1.26 4.81
C GLN A 31 7.81 1.50 6.08
N SER A 32 7.38 2.35 7.02
CA SER A 32 8.19 2.70 8.21
C SER A 32 8.23 1.65 9.32
N SER A 33 7.31 0.69 9.40
CA SER A 33 7.27 -0.25 10.54
C SER A 33 7.75 -1.66 10.21
N GLU A 34 7.46 -2.19 9.02
CA GLU A 34 7.94 -3.54 8.61
C GLU A 34 9.39 -3.55 8.12
N MET A 35 9.91 -2.44 7.58
CA MET A 35 11.34 -2.32 7.24
C MET A 35 12.22 -1.88 8.41
N LEU A 36 11.63 -1.47 9.53
CA LEU A 36 12.36 -1.04 10.73
C LEU A 36 12.88 -2.21 11.57
N ASN A 37 12.43 -3.44 11.29
CA ASN A 37 12.82 -4.64 12.03
C ASN A 37 13.45 -5.72 11.13
N ARG A 38 14.16 -5.28 10.08
CA ARG A 38 14.90 -6.15 9.15
C ARG A 38 16.35 -5.71 9.01
#